data_AF-A0A1M6FD98-F1
#
_entry.id   AF-A0A1M6FD98-F1
#
_cell.length_a   1.000
_cell.length_b   1.000
_cell.length_c   1.000
_cell.angle_alpha   90.00
_cell.angle_beta   90.00
_cell.angle_gamma   90.00
#
_symmetry.space_group_name_H-M   'P 1'
#
loop_
_entity.id
_entity.type
_entity.pdbx_description
1 polymer ?
#
loop_
_entity_poly.entity_id
_entity_poly.type
_entity_poly.pdbx_seq_one_letter_code
_entity_poly.pdbx_strand_id
1 'polypeptide(L)' 'MTRSGMKKGEHEKAMEQAKEMLDKGCGMAEIVSQTHLSEDDVTKAKNKWVDRS' A
#
# COMPACT_ATOMS: atom_id res chain seq x y z
N MET A 1 -24.49 7.90 0.48
CA MET A 1 -24.07 6.51 0.27
C MET A 1 -22.71 6.31 0.95
N THR A 2 -22.68 5.36 1.89
CA THR A 2 -21.55 4.65 2.54
C THR A 2 -20.24 5.41 2.80
N ARG A 3 -20.00 5.70 4.09
CA ARG A 3 -18.68 5.92 4.68
C ARG A 3 -17.79 4.72 4.32
N SER A 4 -16.89 4.88 3.36
CA SER A 4 -15.88 3.87 3.03
C SER A 4 -14.79 3.90 4.10
N GLY A 5 -15.13 3.41 5.28
CA GLY A 5 -14.18 3.22 6.38
C GLY A 5 -13.58 1.83 6.25
N MET A 6 -12.46 1.70 5.54
CA MET A 6 -11.61 0.51 5.71
C MET A 6 -11.36 0.34 7.21
N LYS A 7 -11.65 -0.84 7.77
CA LYS A 7 -11.38 -1.10 9.18
C LYS A 7 -9.86 -0.97 9.37
N LYS A 8 -9.41 -0.24 10.41
CA LYS A 8 -7.99 0.08 10.64
C LYS A 8 -7.04 -1.12 10.46
N GLY A 9 -7.47 -2.33 10.81
CA GLY A 9 -6.64 -3.55 10.67
C GLY A 9 -6.49 -4.08 9.23
N GLU A 10 -7.45 -3.84 8.34
CA GLU A 10 -7.33 -4.28 6.93
C GLU A 10 -6.38 -3.37 6.16
N HIS A 11 -6.46 -2.06 6.41
CA HIS A 11 -5.55 -1.09 5.82
C HIS A 11 -4.10 -1.30 6.27
N GLU A 12 -3.88 -1.70 7.54
CA GLU A 12 -2.53 -1.96 8.06
C GLU A 12 -1.88 -3.20 7.41
N LYS A 13 -2.63 -4.30 7.28
CA LYS A 13 -2.15 -5.50 6.56
C LYS A 13 -1.81 -5.21 5.10
N ALA A 14 -2.68 -4.47 4.42
CA ALA A 14 -2.46 -4.09 3.03
C ALA A 14 -1.23 -3.20 2.87
N MET A 15 -0.99 -2.27 3.82
CA MET A 15 0.22 -1.46 3.89
C MET A 15 1.48 -2.29 4.12
N GLU A 16 1.46 -3.26 5.04
CA GLU A 16 2.61 -4.16 5.26
C GLU A 16 2.95 -4.98 4.01
N GLN A 17 1.92 -5.54 3.36
CA GLN A 17 2.10 -6.30 2.12
C GLN A 17 2.64 -5.41 0.99
N ALA A 18 2.14 -4.18 0.86
CA ALA A 18 2.67 -3.22 -0.12
C ALA A 18 4.14 -2.90 0.11
N LYS A 19 4.55 -2.73 1.38
CA LYS A 19 5.95 -2.50 1.75
C LYS A 19 6.85 -3.67 1.38
N GLU A 20 6.42 -4.90 1.67
CA GLU A 20 7.19 -6.11 1.32
C GLU A 20 7.34 -6.25 -0.20
N MET A 21 6.28 -5.96 -0.96
CA MET A 21 6.33 -5.97 -2.42
C MET A 21 7.23 -4.86 -2.97
N LEU A 22 7.22 -3.66 -2.38
CA LEU A 22 8.14 -2.58 -2.74
C LEU A 22 9.60 -2.96 -2.46
N ASP A 23 9.88 -3.60 -1.33
CA ASP A 23 11.21 -4.11 -0.96
C ASP A 23 11.70 -5.18 -1.95
N LYS A 24 10.79 -6.04 -2.42
CA LYS A 24 11.05 -7.02 -3.49
C LYS A 24 11.25 -6.39 -4.88
N GLY A 25 10.98 -5.09 -5.04
CA GLY A 25 11.07 -4.39 -6.33
C GLY A 25 9.86 -4.61 -7.25
N CYS A 26 8.70 -4.99 -6.72
CA CYS A 26 7.47 -5.13 -7.52
C CYS A 26 6.99 -3.79 -8.08
N GLY A 27 6.35 -3.85 -9.25
CA GLY A 27 5.76 -2.69 -9.90
C GLY A 27 4.49 -2.18 -9.21
N MET A 28 4.23 -0.88 -9.32
CA MET A 28 3.08 -0.19 -8.71
C MET A 28 1.73 -0.85 -9.00
N ALA A 29 1.48 -1.19 -10.26
CA ALA A 29 0.21 -1.79 -10.70
C ALA A 29 -0.02 -3.16 -10.03
N GLU A 30 1.04 -3.94 -9.86
CA GLU A 30 0.97 -5.25 -9.21
C GLU A 30 0.69 -5.11 -7.71
N ILE A 31 1.33 -4.13 -7.06
CA ILE A 31 1.09 -3.83 -5.65
C ILE A 31 -0.36 -3.42 -5.41
N VAL A 32 -0.89 -2.50 -6.21
CA VAL A 32 -2.28 -2.06 -6.15
C VAL A 32 -3.23 -3.24 -6.36
N SER A 33 -2.95 -4.08 -7.36
CA SER A 33 -3.79 -5.25 -7.65
C SER A 33 -3.78 -6.30 -6.54
N GLN A 34 -2.66 -6.50 -5.84
CA GLN A 34 -2.54 -7.52 -4.79
C GLN A 34 -2.98 -7.03 -3.42
N THR A 35 -2.73 -5.76 -3.10
CA THR A 35 -3.02 -5.19 -1.78
C THR A 35 -4.40 -4.55 -1.71
N HIS A 36 -5.05 -4.34 -2.87
CA HIS A 36 -6.30 -3.59 -2.99
C HIS A 36 -6.22 -2.16 -2.40
N LEU A 37 -5.01 -1.65 -2.20
CA LEU A 37 -4.78 -0.26 -1.83
C LEU A 37 -5.00 0.64 -3.04
N SER A 38 -5.37 1.88 -2.76
CA SER A 38 -5.39 2.90 -3.81
C SER A 38 -3.96 3.24 -4.24
N GLU A 39 -3.80 3.70 -5.48
CA GLU A 39 -2.51 4.17 -5.97
C GLU A 39 -1.90 5.26 -5.07
N ASP A 40 -2.73 6.11 -4.48
CA ASP A 40 -2.30 7.15 -3.55
C ASP A 40 -1.66 6.57 -2.27
N ASP A 41 -2.22 5.49 -1.72
CA ASP A 41 -1.72 4.82 -0.51
C ASP A 41 -0.42 4.07 -0.77
N VAL A 42 -0.33 3.37 -1.90
CA VAL A 42 0.91 2.69 -2.31
C VAL A 42 2.00 3.73 -2.61
N THR A 43 1.65 4.87 -3.20
CA THR A 43 2.60 5.97 -3.43
C THR A 43 3.10 6.57 -2.12
N LYS A 44 2.22 6.78 -1.14
CA LYS A 44 2.62 7.20 0.21
C LYS A 44 3.53 6.17 0.87
N ALA A 45 3.23 4.88 0.74
CA ALA A 45 4.06 3.80 1.26
C ALA A 45 5.47 3.80 0.63
N LYS A 46 5.54 3.96 -0.70
CA LYS A 46 6.80 4.09 -1.44
C LYS A 46 7.60 5.31 -1.02
N ASN A 47 6.98 6.48 -0.97
CA ASN A 47 7.67 7.71 -0.58
C ASN A 47 8.22 7.63 0.86
N LYS A 48 7.45 7.06 1.81
CA LYS A 48 7.94 6.81 3.17
C LYS A 48 9.10 5.82 3.23
N TRP A 49 9.20 4.90 2.28
CA TRP A 49 10.31 3.96 2.18
C TRP A 49 11.56 4.62 1.62
N VAL A 50 11.43 5.36 0.51
CA VAL A 50 12.55 6.05 -0.15
C VAL A 50 13.15 7.14 0.73
N ASP A 51 12.32 7.86 1.50
CA ASP A 51 12.79 8.90 2.44
C ASP A 51 13.57 8.32 3.64
N ARG A 52 13.56 6.99 3.81
CA ARG A 52 14.21 6.28 4.92
C ARG A 52 15.42 5.44 4.49
N SER A 53 15.85 5.53 3.23
CA SER A 53 17.05 4.90 2.66
C SER A 53 18.21 5.87 2.53
#